data_AF-A0A432EL91-F1
#
_entry.id   AF-A0A432EL91-F1
#
_cell.length_a   1.000
_cell.length_b   1.000
_cell.length_c   1.000
_cell.angle_alpha   90.00
_cell.angle_beta   90.00
_cell.angle_gamma   90.00
#
_symmetry.space_group_name_H-M   'P 1'
#
loop_
_entity.id
_entity.type
_entity.pdbx_description
1 polymer ?
#
loop_
_entity_poly.entity_id
_entity_poly.type
_entity_poly.pdbx_seq_one_letter_code
_entity_poly.pdbx_strand_id
1 'polypeptide(L)'
;ISAFSPIVAPSQVPWGQKALSGYLGDDKQSWKDHDAVELVKSGHTVDTEILIDQGSADPFLRQHLRPELFEMACRETGQSLNLRMQEGYDHSYFFISSFMEDHIRHHAKYLQGDG
;
A
#
# COMPACT_ATOMS: atom_id res chain seq x y z
N ILE A 1 4.55 -8.88 -3.53
CA ILE A 1 3.20 -8.24 -3.68
C ILE A 1 3.44 -6.83 -4.23
N SER A 2 2.54 -6.24 -5.02
CA SER A 2 2.74 -4.85 -5.46
C SER A 2 1.47 -4.00 -5.53
N ALA A 3 1.60 -2.66 -5.46
CA ALA A 3 0.49 -1.72 -5.56
C ALA A 3 0.91 -0.33 -6.10
N PHE A 4 -0.04 0.37 -6.74
CA PHE A 4 0.08 1.77 -7.15
C PHE A 4 -0.79 2.65 -6.27
N SER A 5 -0.25 3.76 -5.76
CA SER A 5 -0.95 4.76 -4.93
C SER A 5 -1.93 4.14 -3.90
N PRO A 6 -1.49 3.19 -3.05
CA PRO A 6 -2.39 2.47 -2.16
C PRO A 6 -2.87 3.34 -0.99
N ILE A 7 -4.11 3.12 -0.55
CA ILE A 7 -4.58 3.55 0.78
C ILE A 7 -4.02 2.56 1.80
N VAL A 8 -2.91 2.89 2.44
CA VAL A 8 -2.21 1.93 3.32
C VAL A 8 -2.80 1.83 4.72
N ALA A 9 -3.46 2.89 5.19
CA ALA A 9 -4.01 2.99 6.54
C ALA A 9 -5.48 3.43 6.50
N PRO A 10 -6.39 2.65 5.88
CA PRO A 10 -7.79 3.03 5.69
C PRO A 10 -8.50 3.37 7.02
N SER A 11 -8.13 2.75 8.14
CA SER A 11 -8.70 3.09 9.46
C SER A 11 -8.35 4.50 9.94
N GLN A 12 -7.32 5.12 9.37
CA GLN A 12 -6.74 6.39 9.79
C GLN A 12 -7.01 7.56 8.82
N VAL A 13 -7.72 7.33 7.71
CA VAL A 13 -7.95 8.36 6.67
C VAL A 13 -9.43 8.51 6.32
N PRO A 14 -9.89 9.69 5.86
CA PRO A 14 -11.33 9.96 5.72
C PRO A 14 -12.07 9.00 4.76
N TRP A 15 -11.45 8.62 3.64
CA TRP A 15 -12.04 7.67 2.69
C TRP A 15 -12.23 6.29 3.30
N GLY A 16 -11.18 5.76 3.95
CA GLY A 16 -11.25 4.47 4.59
C GLY A 16 -12.20 4.49 5.79
N GLN A 17 -12.18 5.50 6.65
CA GLN A 17 -13.12 5.64 7.76
C GLN A 17 -14.58 5.67 7.30
N LYS A 18 -14.89 6.43 6.24
CA LYS A 18 -16.24 6.48 5.67
C LYS A 18 -16.68 5.11 5.12
N ALA A 19 -15.79 4.40 4.44
CA ALA A 19 -16.10 3.09 3.86
C ALA A 19 -16.23 2.01 4.95
N LEU A 20 -15.26 1.94 5.86
CA LEU A 20 -15.21 0.96 6.94
C LEU A 20 -16.38 1.13 7.91
N SER A 21 -16.73 2.36 8.29
CA SER A 21 -17.92 2.58 9.14
C SER A 21 -19.21 2.17 8.42
N GLY A 22 -19.29 2.40 7.10
CA GLY A 22 -20.44 2.01 6.29
C GLY A 22 -20.62 0.51 6.12
N TYR A 23 -19.52 -0.25 6.02
CA TYR A 23 -19.57 -1.70 5.76
C TYR A 23 -19.43 -2.56 7.02
N LEU A 24 -18.61 -2.14 7.99
CA LEU A 24 -18.24 -2.91 9.18
C LEU A 24 -18.84 -2.33 10.47
N GLY A 25 -19.51 -1.18 10.38
CA GLY A 25 -20.02 -0.46 11.55
C GLY A 25 -18.94 0.33 12.28
N ASP A 26 -19.30 0.92 13.42
CA ASP A 26 -18.46 1.90 14.14
C ASP A 26 -17.38 1.27 15.05
N ASP A 27 -17.36 -0.06 15.18
CA ASP A 27 -16.33 -0.75 15.96
C ASP A 27 -15.00 -0.76 15.20
N LYS A 28 -14.13 0.19 15.55
CA LYS A 28 -12.79 0.34 14.97
C LYS A 28 -11.87 -0.87 15.19
N GLN A 29 -12.17 -1.75 16.15
CA GLN A 29 -11.38 -2.96 16.34
C GLN A 29 -11.56 -3.92 15.14
N SER A 30 -12.78 -4.01 14.60
CA SER A 30 -13.06 -4.81 13.40
C SER A 30 -12.37 -4.30 12.13
N TRP A 31 -11.99 -3.02 12.09
CA TRP A 31 -11.36 -2.40 10.91
C TRP A 31 -9.91 -2.83 10.73
N LYS A 32 -9.24 -3.27 11.80
CA LYS A 32 -7.81 -3.61 11.78
C LYS A 32 -7.48 -4.75 10.84
N ASP A 33 -8.40 -5.70 10.68
CA ASP A 33 -8.26 -6.82 9.75
C ASP A 33 -8.32 -6.39 8.27
N HIS A 34 -8.67 -5.12 8.01
CA HIS A 34 -8.79 -4.52 6.69
C HIS A 34 -7.85 -3.31 6.50
N ASP A 35 -6.84 -3.15 7.37
CA ASP A 35 -5.88 -2.05 7.33
C ASP A 35 -4.46 -2.61 7.22
N ALA A 36 -3.74 -2.28 6.14
CA ALA A 36 -2.44 -2.87 5.87
C ALA A 36 -1.38 -2.50 6.92
N VAL A 37 -1.44 -1.29 7.47
CA VAL A 37 -0.56 -0.87 8.57
C VAL A 37 -0.83 -1.67 9.84
N GLU A 38 -2.11 -1.88 10.19
CA GLU A 38 -2.48 -2.68 11.36
C GLU A 38 -2.15 -4.17 11.18
N LEU A 39 -2.33 -4.71 9.97
CA LEU A 39 -1.97 -6.08 9.63
C LEU A 39 -0.46 -6.32 9.79
N VAL A 40 0.38 -5.46 9.19
CA VAL A 40 1.84 -5.59 9.32
C VAL A 40 2.29 -5.45 10.77
N LYS A 41 1.74 -4.48 11.51
CA LYS A 41 2.05 -4.31 12.96
C LYS A 41 1.63 -5.48 13.83
N SER A 42 0.61 -6.23 13.43
CA SER A 42 0.16 -7.45 14.13
C SER A 42 0.93 -8.70 13.72
N GLY A 43 1.97 -8.57 12.89
CA GLY A 43 2.85 -9.66 12.47
C GLY A 43 2.42 -10.36 11.18
N HIS A 44 1.37 -9.89 10.50
CA HIS A 44 1.01 -10.39 9.18
C HIS A 44 1.97 -9.85 8.14
N THR A 45 3.04 -10.61 7.91
CA THR A 45 4.10 -10.31 6.96
C THR A 45 4.12 -11.35 5.83
N VAL A 46 4.82 -11.02 4.75
CA VAL A 46 5.02 -11.90 3.59
C VAL A 46 6.51 -12.06 3.33
N ASP A 47 6.89 -13.26 2.88
CA ASP A 47 8.30 -13.63 2.62
C ASP A 47 8.88 -12.99 1.35
N THR A 48 8.11 -12.14 0.67
CA THR A 48 8.53 -11.45 -0.55
C THR A 48 8.67 -9.96 -0.30
N GLU A 49 9.50 -9.29 -1.11
CA GLU A 49 9.53 -7.82 -1.10
C GLU A 49 8.16 -7.29 -1.56
N ILE A 50 7.64 -6.30 -0.86
CA ILE A 50 6.46 -5.55 -1.30
C ILE A 50 6.95 -4.38 -2.15
N LEU A 51 6.43 -4.23 -3.36
CA LEU A 51 6.71 -3.08 -4.23
C LEU A 51 5.55 -2.08 -4.20
N ILE A 52 5.82 -0.83 -3.87
CA ILE A 52 4.83 0.25 -3.95
C ILE A 52 5.40 1.38 -4.81
N ASP A 53 4.64 1.79 -5.82
CA ASP A 53 4.88 3.03 -6.55
C ASP A 53 3.85 4.08 -6.16
N GLN A 54 4.35 5.28 -5.87
CA GLN A 54 3.53 6.43 -5.47
C GLN A 54 3.96 7.67 -6.25
N GLY A 55 3.03 8.30 -6.97
CA GLY A 55 3.26 9.62 -7.55
C GLY A 55 3.46 10.70 -6.48
N SER A 56 4.51 11.51 -6.58
CA SER A 56 4.79 12.59 -5.61
C SER A 56 3.88 13.81 -5.79
N ALA A 57 3.27 13.97 -6.97
CA ALA A 57 2.28 15.00 -7.28
C ALA A 57 0.84 14.49 -7.17
N ASP A 58 0.64 13.31 -6.58
CA ASP A 58 -0.68 12.73 -6.34
C ASP A 58 -1.48 13.61 -5.35
N PRO A 59 -2.65 14.15 -5.75
CA PRO A 59 -3.43 15.05 -4.92
C PRO A 59 -3.99 14.38 -3.65
N PHE A 60 -4.03 13.05 -3.60
CA PHE A 60 -4.55 12.28 -2.47
C PHE A 60 -3.45 11.81 -1.51
N LEU A 61 -2.16 12.04 -1.86
CA LEU A 61 -0.99 11.52 -1.16
C LEU A 61 -1.07 11.71 0.36
N ARG A 62 -1.26 12.95 0.81
CA ARG A 62 -1.22 13.29 2.25
C ARG A 62 -2.51 12.98 3.00
N GLN A 63 -3.65 13.05 2.31
CA GLN A 63 -4.95 12.95 2.98
C GLN A 63 -5.46 11.51 3.05
N HIS A 64 -5.14 10.69 2.05
CA HIS A 64 -5.76 9.37 1.88
C HIS A 64 -4.76 8.24 1.72
N LEU A 65 -3.63 8.46 1.05
CA LEU A 65 -2.72 7.37 0.71
C LEU A 65 -1.73 7.09 1.84
N ARG A 66 -0.97 8.13 2.24
CA ARG A 66 -0.06 8.15 3.39
C ARG A 66 0.94 6.98 3.43
N PRO A 67 1.69 6.73 2.34
CA PRO A 67 2.62 5.59 2.24
C PRO A 67 3.70 5.60 3.33
N GLU A 68 4.01 6.77 3.91
CA GLU A 68 4.97 6.89 5.01
C GLU A 68 4.56 6.07 6.26
N LEU A 69 3.26 5.88 6.49
CA LEU A 69 2.78 5.07 7.61
C LEU A 69 3.11 3.59 7.42
N PHE A 70 3.05 3.10 6.17
CA PHE A 70 3.37 1.73 5.84
C PHE A 70 4.87 1.48 5.84
N GLU A 71 5.66 2.44 5.35
CA GLU A 71 7.12 2.38 5.44
C GLU A 71 7.59 2.26 6.89
N MET A 72 7.04 3.07 7.79
CA MET A 72 7.33 2.98 9.23
C MET A 72 6.95 1.61 9.81
N ALA A 73 5.76 1.11 9.51
CA ALA A 73 5.31 -0.20 9.99
C ALA A 73 6.18 -1.36 9.46
N CYS A 74 6.56 -1.32 8.19
CA CYS A 74 7.44 -2.32 7.61
C CYS A 74 8.83 -2.30 8.25
N ARG A 75 9.39 -1.10 8.51
CA ARG A 75 10.68 -0.94 9.21
C ARG A 75 10.63 -1.49 10.63
N GLU A 76 9.54 -1.28 11.35
CA GLU A 76 9.37 -1.74 12.74
C GLU A 76 9.23 -3.27 12.83
N THR A 77 8.65 -3.90 11.82
CA THR A 77 8.34 -5.35 11.81
C THR A 77 9.33 -6.19 11.01
N GLY A 78 10.20 -5.56 10.22
CA GLY A 78 11.15 -6.24 9.35
C GLY A 78 10.56 -6.71 8.01
N GLN A 79 9.32 -6.31 7.68
CA GLN A 79 8.74 -6.58 6.36
C GLN A 79 9.58 -5.90 5.26
N SER A 80 10.01 -6.67 4.27
CA SER A 80 10.72 -6.14 3.11
C SER A 80 9.77 -5.28 2.25
N LEU A 81 10.15 -4.02 2.06
CA LEU A 81 9.41 -3.01 1.30
C LEU A 81 10.37 -2.24 0.39
N ASN A 82 9.97 -2.11 -0.87
CA ASN A 82 10.53 -1.21 -1.86
C ASN A 82 9.46 -0.17 -2.21
N LEU A 83 9.53 0.99 -1.56
CA LEU A 83 8.65 2.14 -1.80
C LEU A 83 9.36 3.13 -2.72
N ARG A 84 8.80 3.37 -3.90
CA ARG A 84 9.33 4.28 -4.91
C ARG A 84 8.43 5.51 -5.03
N MET A 85 8.97 6.68 -4.69
CA MET A 85 8.32 7.96 -4.94
C MET A 85 8.66 8.43 -6.35
N GLN A 86 7.65 8.49 -7.21
CA GLN A 86 7.79 8.86 -8.62
C GLN A 86 7.54 10.36 -8.80
N GLU A 87 8.62 11.11 -9.04
CA GLU A 87 8.58 12.57 -9.03
C GLU A 87 7.70 13.13 -10.16
N GLY A 88 6.77 14.01 -9.81
CA GLY A 88 5.89 14.68 -10.76
C GLY A 88 4.71 13.84 -11.28
N TYR A 89 4.64 12.56 -10.92
CA TYR A 89 3.52 11.69 -11.29
C TYR A 89 2.31 11.89 -10.38
N ASP A 90 1.11 11.73 -10.96
CA ASP A 90 -0.19 11.90 -10.31
C ASP A 90 -0.86 10.55 -9.97
N HIS A 91 -2.18 10.56 -9.76
CA HIS A 91 -2.99 9.37 -9.46
C HIS A 91 -3.56 8.67 -10.71
N SER A 92 -3.18 9.10 -11.92
CA SER A 92 -3.88 8.69 -13.14
C SER A 92 -3.36 7.35 -13.70
N TYR A 93 -4.06 6.83 -14.70
CA TYR A 93 -3.55 5.70 -15.48
C TYR A 93 -2.31 6.04 -16.31
N PHE A 94 -1.98 7.31 -16.54
CA PHE A 94 -0.69 7.66 -17.15
C PHE A 94 0.47 7.33 -16.20
N PHE A 95 0.31 7.60 -14.91
CA PHE A 95 1.24 7.15 -13.88
C PHE A 95 1.33 5.62 -13.85
N ILE A 96 0.19 4.94 -13.70
CA ILE A 96 0.15 3.47 -13.61
C ILE A 96 0.81 2.82 -14.83
N SER A 97 0.45 3.25 -16.05
CA SER A 97 0.99 2.67 -17.28
C SER A 97 2.49 2.89 -17.46
N SER A 98 3.05 3.98 -16.91
CA SER A 98 4.48 4.29 -16.99
C SER A 98 5.35 3.27 -16.24
N PHE A 99 4.81 2.66 -15.17
CA PHE A 99 5.54 1.76 -14.28
C PHE A 99 4.94 0.33 -14.23
N MET A 100 3.89 0.05 -15.02
CA MET A 100 3.22 -1.25 -15.05
C MET A 100 4.17 -2.40 -15.41
N GLU A 101 5.12 -2.17 -16.32
CA GLU A 101 6.10 -3.19 -16.71
C GLU A 101 6.93 -3.67 -15.51
N ASP A 102 7.36 -2.75 -14.65
CA ASP A 102 8.14 -3.08 -13.44
C ASP A 102 7.34 -3.97 -12.49
N HIS A 103 6.05 -3.67 -12.32
CA HIS A 103 5.16 -4.47 -11.48
C HIS A 103 4.94 -5.88 -12.06
N ILE A 104 4.77 -5.99 -13.38
CA ILE A 104 4.67 -7.29 -14.06
C ILE A 104 5.94 -8.10 -13.84
N ARG A 105 7.12 -7.49 -14.01
CA ARG A 105 8.42 -8.15 -13.79
C ARG A 105 8.61 -8.55 -12.32
N HIS A 106 8.24 -7.68 -11.39
CA HIS A 106 8.25 -7.98 -9.96
C HIS A 106 7.39 -9.20 -9.65
N HIS A 107 6.16 -9.27 -10.17
CA HIS A 107 5.30 -10.43 -9.98
C HIS A 107 5.83 -11.70 -10.66
N ALA A 108 6.33 -11.58 -11.89
CA ALA A 108 6.90 -12.71 -12.62
C ALA A 108 8.05 -13.38 -11.86
N LYS A 109 8.91 -12.60 -11.20
CA LYS A 109 10.01 -13.11 -10.34
C LYS A 109 9.54 -14.08 -9.25
N TYR A 110 8.35 -13.89 -8.70
CA TYR A 110 7.83 -14.71 -7.60
C TYR A 110 6.81 -15.77 -8.06
N LEU A 111 6.34 -15.71 -9.31
CA LEU A 111 5.40 -16.68 -9.89
C LEU A 111 6.10 -17.75 -10.72
N GLN A 112 7.22 -17.40 -11.35
CA GLN A 112 8.14 -18.37 -11.92
C GLN A 112 8.90 -18.94 -10.73
N GLY A 113 8.36 -19.99 -10.09
CA GLY A 113 9.03 -20.67 -9.00
C GLY A 113 10.48 -20.95 -9.41
N ASP A 114 11.42 -20.64 -8.53
CA ASP A 114 12.81 -21.04 -8.71
C ASP A 114 12.81 -22.55 -9.03
N GLY A 115 13.37 -22.91 -10.20
CA GLY A 115 13.62 -24.29 -10.57
C GLY A 115 14.70 -24.92 -9.69
#